data_AF-B5JQN4-F1
#
_entry.id   AF-B5JQN4-F1
#
_cell.length_a   1.000
_cell.length_b   1.000
_cell.length_c   1.000
_cell.angle_alpha   90.00
_cell.angle_beta   90.00
_cell.angle_gamma   90.00
#
_symmetry.space_group_name_H-M   'P 1'
#
loop_
_entity.id
_entity.type
_entity.pdbx_description
1 polymer ?
#
loop_
_entity_poly.entity_id
_entity_poly.type
_entity_poly.pdbx_seq_one_letter_code
_entity_poly.pdbx_strand_id
1 'polypeptide(L)'
;MKSGDPEPIDDLSLVMASKRSAPSRTLEIVSKSANWLKAALKGAGVSFNYSSCEAEDHYGYAAISIVRKYHGQPACLDIKIAEIRDTAYVFADVRSLGKSEGTMFPFFGDLHSDGERDLLLHYIADFVISADV
;
A
#
# COMPACT_ATOMS: atom_id res chain seq x y z
N MET A 1 -14.22 -40.96 5.92
CA MET A 1 -13.58 -39.72 6.39
C MET A 1 -14.63 -38.63 6.31
N LYS A 2 -15.10 -38.10 7.44
CA LYS A 2 -16.10 -37.03 7.44
C LYS A 2 -15.37 -35.72 7.11
N SER A 3 -15.77 -35.09 6.02
CA SER A 3 -15.44 -33.69 5.73
C SER A 3 -16.03 -32.88 6.89
N GLY A 4 -15.18 -32.38 7.78
CA GLY A 4 -15.59 -31.40 8.78
C GLY A 4 -15.70 -30.08 8.04
N ASP A 5 -16.92 -29.66 7.72
CA ASP A 5 -17.16 -28.27 7.34
C ASP A 5 -16.63 -27.40 8.50
N PRO A 6 -15.72 -26.44 8.26
CA PRO A 6 -15.26 -25.57 9.32
C PRO A 6 -16.48 -24.81 9.84
N GLU A 7 -16.77 -24.92 11.14
CA GLU A 7 -17.81 -24.12 11.77
C GLU A 7 -17.57 -22.63 11.41
N PRO A 8 -18.62 -21.87 11.04
CA PRO A 8 -18.47 -20.46 10.74
C PRO A 8 -17.84 -19.77 11.95
N ILE A 9 -16.69 -19.14 11.71
CA ILE A 9 -15.93 -18.44 12.75
C ILE A 9 -16.82 -17.33 13.34
N ASP A 10 -17.31 -17.54 14.57
CA ASP A 10 -18.04 -16.55 15.39
C ASP A 10 -17.24 -15.25 15.65
N ASP A 11 -15.99 -15.17 15.19
CA ASP A 11 -15.04 -14.05 15.39
C ASP A 11 -15.26 -12.87 14.42
N LEU A 12 -15.64 -13.11 13.15
CA LEU A 12 -15.76 -12.00 12.17
C LEU A 12 -16.94 -11.08 12.50
N SER A 13 -18.05 -11.63 12.98
CA SER A 13 -19.23 -10.86 13.40
C SER A 13 -18.90 -9.96 14.59
N LEU A 14 -18.11 -10.46 15.55
CA LEU A 14 -17.60 -9.70 16.69
C LEU A 14 -16.65 -8.58 16.26
N VAL A 15 -15.71 -8.88 15.34
CA VAL A 15 -14.80 -7.88 14.76
C VAL A 15 -15.58 -6.77 14.03
N MET A 16 -16.60 -7.13 13.25
CA MET A 16 -17.46 -6.17 12.56
C MET A 16 -18.24 -5.29 13.55
N ALA A 17 -18.81 -5.88 14.60
CA ALA A 17 -19.52 -5.13 15.64
C ALA A 17 -18.60 -4.15 16.37
N SER A 18 -17.38 -4.57 16.70
CA SER A 18 -16.34 -3.74 17.30
C SER A 18 -15.91 -2.58 16.38
N LYS A 19 -15.69 -2.84 15.08
CA LYS A 19 -15.35 -1.79 14.11
C LYS A 19 -16.47 -0.76 13.92
N ARG A 20 -17.73 -1.16 14.03
CA ARG A 20 -18.89 -0.25 13.94
C ARG A 20 -19.03 0.66 15.16
N SER A 21 -18.59 0.23 16.34
CA SER A 21 -18.72 0.99 17.58
C SER A 21 -17.51 1.88 17.89
N ALA A 22 -16.39 1.70 17.18
CA ALA A 22 -15.19 2.50 17.35
C ALA A 22 -15.14 3.70 16.38
N PRO A 23 -14.73 4.90 16.83
CA PRO A 23 -14.47 6.02 15.92
C PRO A 23 -13.28 5.69 15.00
N SER A 24 -13.46 5.91 13.70
CA SER A 24 -12.41 5.66 12.70
C SER A 24 -11.26 6.66 12.85
N ARG A 25 -10.03 6.15 12.99
CA ARG A 25 -8.79 6.92 12.91
C ARG A 25 -8.05 6.73 11.58
N THR A 26 -8.69 6.06 10.62
CA THR A 26 -8.12 5.70 9.33
C THR A 26 -7.52 6.92 8.63
N LEU A 27 -8.25 8.04 8.54
CA LEU A 27 -7.76 9.25 7.87
C LEU A 27 -6.48 9.80 8.52
N GLU A 28 -6.42 9.88 9.86
CA GLU A 28 -5.26 10.36 10.59
C GLU A 28 -4.03 9.48 10.32
N ILE A 29 -4.19 8.17 10.48
CA ILE A 29 -3.12 7.17 10.38
C ILE A 29 -2.60 7.06 8.95
N VAL A 30 -3.51 6.98 7.97
CA VAL A 30 -3.18 6.88 6.55
C VAL A 30 -2.53 8.19 6.07
N SER A 31 -3.07 9.35 6.44
CA SER A 31 -2.52 10.64 6.02
C SER A 31 -1.13 10.90 6.57
N LYS A 32 -0.88 10.55 7.85
CA LYS A 32 0.46 10.66 8.46
C LYS A 32 1.48 9.82 7.69
N SER A 33 1.13 8.57 7.40
CA SER A 33 2.00 7.62 6.71
C SER A 33 2.23 7.99 5.25
N ALA A 34 1.18 8.43 4.54
CA ALA A 34 1.29 8.93 3.19
C ALA A 34 2.16 10.20 3.11
N ASN A 35 2.05 11.11 4.08
CA ASN A 35 2.88 12.32 4.13
C ASN A 35 4.35 12.00 4.36
N TRP A 36 4.67 11.02 5.21
CA TRP A 36 6.04 10.52 5.36
C TRP A 36 6.60 10.03 4.02
N LEU A 37 5.87 9.14 3.32
CA LEU A 37 6.34 8.60 2.05
C LEU A 37 6.47 9.68 0.96
N LYS A 38 5.51 10.61 0.89
CA LYS A 38 5.58 11.77 -0.01
C LYS A 38 6.80 12.63 0.27
N ALA A 39 7.16 12.83 1.53
CA ALA A 39 8.35 13.60 1.89
C ALA A 39 9.64 12.89 1.45
N ALA A 40 9.72 11.56 1.63
CA ALA A 40 10.85 10.76 1.16
C ALA A 40 10.99 10.83 -0.37
N LEU A 41 9.90 10.64 -1.12
CA LEU A 41 9.89 10.73 -2.58
C LEU A 41 10.26 12.11 -3.10
N LYS A 42 9.71 13.18 -2.49
CA LYS A 42 10.08 14.57 -2.83
C LYS A 42 11.55 14.86 -2.54
N GLY A 43 12.06 14.41 -1.40
CA GLY A 43 13.47 14.57 -1.01
C GLY A 43 14.42 13.87 -1.98
N ALA A 44 14.00 12.75 -2.58
CA ALA A 44 14.74 12.01 -3.60
C ALA A 44 14.51 12.51 -5.04
N GLY A 45 13.69 13.55 -5.25
CA GLY A 45 13.38 14.06 -6.61
C GLY A 45 12.52 13.12 -7.46
N VAL A 46 11.80 12.18 -6.84
CA VAL A 46 10.96 11.20 -7.54
C VAL A 46 9.58 11.81 -7.81
N SER A 47 9.22 11.98 -9.09
CA SER A 47 7.87 12.39 -9.49
C SER A 47 6.84 11.29 -9.24
N PHE A 48 5.71 11.65 -8.63
CA PHE A 48 4.60 10.74 -8.30
C PHE A 48 3.23 11.44 -8.41
N ASN A 49 2.19 10.64 -8.58
CA ASN A 49 0.78 11.04 -8.42
C ASN A 49 0.29 10.61 -7.03
N TYR A 50 -0.66 11.35 -6.46
CA TYR A 50 -1.22 11.07 -5.15
C TYR A 50 -2.75 11.18 -5.17
N SER A 51 -3.42 10.18 -4.59
CA SER A 51 -4.85 10.19 -4.28
C SER A 51 -5.04 10.04 -2.78
N SER A 52 -5.83 10.91 -2.17
CA SER A 52 -6.09 10.89 -0.73
C SER A 52 -7.10 9.82 -0.32
N CYS A 53 -6.99 9.42 0.94
CA CYS A 53 -8.07 8.75 1.66
C CYS A 53 -9.21 9.75 1.89
N GLU A 54 -10.44 9.40 1.53
CA GLU A 54 -11.64 10.16 1.86
C GLU A 54 -12.02 9.93 3.33
N ALA A 55 -12.57 10.94 4.01
CA ALA A 55 -12.92 10.87 5.44
C ALA A 55 -14.13 9.95 5.71
N GLU A 56 -14.98 9.77 4.71
CA GLU A 56 -16.26 9.05 4.82
C GLU A 56 -16.11 7.54 4.58
N ASP A 57 -14.94 7.08 4.14
CA ASP A 57 -14.68 5.67 3.80
C ASP A 57 -13.94 4.93 4.93
N HIS A 58 -14.64 4.02 5.60
CA HIS A 58 -14.05 3.02 6.52
C HIS A 58 -13.07 2.05 5.83
N TYR A 59 -12.98 2.10 4.50
CA TYR A 59 -12.09 1.32 3.65
C TYR A 59 -11.08 2.20 2.90
N GLY A 60 -10.99 3.47 3.27
CA GLY A 60 -10.19 4.46 2.58
C GLY A 60 -8.70 4.11 2.63
N TYR A 61 -8.05 4.25 1.48
CA TYR A 61 -6.61 4.14 1.35
C TYR A 61 -6.08 5.38 0.64
N ALA A 62 -4.87 5.77 0.98
CA ALA A 62 -4.12 6.69 0.14
C ALA A 62 -3.41 5.89 -0.96
N ALA A 63 -3.35 6.44 -2.17
CA ALA A 63 -2.61 5.85 -3.27
C ALA A 63 -1.50 6.81 -3.73
N ILE A 64 -0.32 6.26 -3.97
CA ILE A 64 0.81 6.94 -4.58
C ILE A 64 1.23 6.12 -5.80
N SER A 65 1.26 6.74 -6.97
CA SER A 65 1.65 6.07 -8.21
C SER A 65 2.90 6.70 -8.79
N ILE A 66 3.91 5.90 -9.10
CA ILE A 66 5.15 6.33 -9.74
C ILE A 66 5.19 5.71 -11.13
N VAL A 67 5.13 6.55 -12.15
CA VAL A 67 5.19 6.10 -13.55
C VAL A 67 6.60 6.29 -14.08
N ARG A 68 7.09 5.25 -14.75
CA ARG A 68 8.40 5.19 -15.39
C ARG A 68 8.31 4.47 -16.73
N LYS A 69 9.40 4.51 -17.51
CA LYS A 69 9.56 3.70 -18.71
C LYS A 69 10.58 2.60 -18.42
N TYR A 70 10.33 1.40 -18.93
CA TYR A 70 11.23 0.26 -18.84
C TYR A 70 11.30 -0.38 -20.23
N HIS A 71 12.49 -0.38 -20.85
CA HIS A 71 12.67 -0.77 -22.26
C HIS A 71 11.68 -0.06 -23.20
N GLY A 72 11.45 1.23 -22.96
CA GLY A 72 10.50 2.05 -23.71
C GLY A 72 9.00 1.75 -23.46
N GLN A 73 8.66 0.81 -22.58
CA GLN A 73 7.27 0.53 -22.18
C GLN A 73 6.93 1.21 -20.86
N PRO A 74 5.73 1.80 -20.70
CA PRO A 74 5.36 2.41 -19.44
C PRO A 74 5.12 1.34 -18.36
N ALA A 75 5.72 1.54 -17.19
CA ALA A 75 5.54 0.75 -15.99
C ALA A 75 5.09 1.68 -14.84
N CYS A 76 4.19 1.18 -14.00
CA CYS A 76 3.63 1.93 -12.88
C CYS A 76 3.84 1.16 -11.58
N LEU A 77 4.54 1.76 -10.63
CA LEU A 77 4.55 1.31 -9.25
C LEU A 77 3.39 1.98 -8.52
N ASP A 78 2.41 1.17 -8.10
CA ASP A 78 1.26 1.62 -7.31
C ASP A 78 1.43 1.23 -5.86
N ILE A 79 1.43 2.22 -4.98
CA ILE A 79 1.62 2.09 -3.54
C ILE A 79 0.31 2.51 -2.87
N LYS A 80 -0.32 1.60 -2.15
CA LYS A 80 -1.54 1.84 -1.37
C LYS A 80 -1.24 1.77 0.11
N ILE A 81 -1.70 2.76 0.86
CA ILE A 81 -1.54 2.82 2.31
C ILE A 81 -2.93 2.78 2.93
N ALA A 82 -3.18 1.78 3.77
CA ALA A 82 -4.45 1.57 4.46
C ALA A 82 -4.21 1.36 5.96
N GLU A 83 -5.22 1.58 6.79
CA GLU A 83 -5.15 1.28 8.22
C GLU A 83 -5.78 -0.09 8.52
N ILE A 84 -5.08 -0.89 9.33
CA ILE A 84 -5.56 -2.15 9.88
C ILE A 84 -5.21 -2.18 11.37
N ARG A 85 -6.23 -2.13 12.24
CA ARG A 85 -6.07 -2.16 13.71
C ARG A 85 -5.11 -1.08 14.20
N ASP A 86 -5.41 0.17 13.86
CA ASP A 86 -4.64 1.37 14.22
C ASP A 86 -3.20 1.41 13.69
N THR A 87 -2.84 0.47 12.82
CA THR A 87 -1.53 0.39 12.19
C THR A 87 -1.65 0.67 10.71
N ALA A 88 -0.76 1.52 10.17
CA ALA A 88 -0.70 1.73 8.73
C ALA A 88 0.03 0.55 8.07
N TYR A 89 -0.62 -0.05 7.08
CA TYR A 89 -0.05 -1.06 6.20
C TYR A 89 0.10 -0.49 4.80
N VAL A 90 1.12 -0.97 4.10
CA VAL A 90 1.38 -0.65 2.71
C VAL A 90 1.27 -1.90 1.85
N PHE A 91 0.67 -1.72 0.68
CA PHE A 91 0.71 -2.68 -0.41
C PHE A 91 1.29 -1.97 -1.63
N ALA A 92 2.39 -2.48 -2.18
CA ALA A 92 3.00 -1.92 -3.38
C ALA A 92 3.15 -2.98 -4.46
N ASP A 93 2.79 -2.64 -5.69
CA ASP A 93 2.83 -3.55 -6.82
C ASP A 93 3.22 -2.83 -8.10
N VAL A 94 3.92 -3.53 -8.99
CA VAL A 94 4.41 -2.99 -10.26
C VAL A 94 3.57 -3.55 -11.39
N ARG A 95 2.88 -2.64 -12.09
CA ARG A 95 2.05 -2.97 -13.25
C ARG A 95 2.75 -2.50 -14.53
N SER A 96 3.12 -3.45 -15.38
CA SER A 96 3.58 -3.19 -16.75
C SER A 96 2.38 -2.95 -17.67
N LEU A 97 2.32 -1.81 -18.34
CA LEU A 97 1.16 -1.43 -19.18
C LEU A 97 1.23 -2.03 -20.60
N GLY A 98 2.16 -2.96 -20.88
CA GLY A 98 2.46 -3.40 -22.26
C GLY A 98 2.67 -4.89 -22.52
N LYS A 99 3.10 -5.70 -21.53
CA LYS A 99 3.24 -7.17 -21.63
C LYS A 99 3.68 -7.77 -20.28
N SER A 100 3.26 -9.00 -20.00
CA SER A 100 3.55 -9.78 -18.79
C SER A 100 5.01 -10.26 -18.71
N GLU A 101 5.98 -9.35 -18.80
CA GLU A 101 7.35 -9.66 -18.39
C GLU A 101 7.49 -9.41 -16.90
N GLY A 102 8.18 -10.34 -16.22
CA GLY A 102 8.20 -10.55 -14.76
C GLY A 102 7.96 -9.28 -13.94
N THR A 103 6.77 -9.17 -13.39
CA THR A 103 6.44 -8.14 -12.39
C THR A 103 7.31 -8.40 -11.17
N MET A 104 7.88 -7.33 -10.59
CA MET A 104 8.53 -7.44 -9.28
C MET A 104 7.57 -8.07 -8.28
N PHE A 105 8.10 -8.83 -7.32
CA PHE A 105 7.29 -9.41 -6.26
C PHE A 105 6.53 -8.28 -5.53
N PRO A 106 5.21 -8.40 -5.31
CA PRO A 106 4.47 -7.35 -4.63
C PRO A 106 4.97 -7.20 -3.19
N PHE A 107 5.11 -5.96 -2.74
CA PHE A 107 5.51 -5.66 -1.38
C PHE A 107 4.28 -5.49 -0.48
N PHE A 108 4.33 -6.11 0.70
CA PHE A 108 3.36 -5.90 1.76
C PHE A 108 4.10 -5.77 3.08
N GLY A 109 3.78 -4.74 3.86
CA GLY A 109 4.40 -4.49 5.16
C GLY A 109 3.60 -3.50 5.99
N ASP A 110 3.87 -3.47 7.29
CA ASP A 110 3.51 -2.40 8.19
C ASP A 110 4.45 -1.18 8.04
N LEU A 111 3.92 0.01 8.32
CA LEU A 111 4.67 1.27 8.30
C LEU A 111 4.97 1.76 9.71
N HIS A 112 4.85 0.91 10.73
CA HIS A 112 5.20 1.24 12.11
C HIS A 112 6.66 0.91 12.40
N SER A 113 7.15 -0.21 11.85
CA SER A 113 8.53 -0.68 11.93
C SER A 113 9.46 0.15 11.04
N ASP A 114 10.57 0.65 11.60
CA ASP A 114 11.59 1.32 10.80
C ASP A 114 12.25 0.37 9.79
N GLY A 115 12.33 -0.93 10.11
CA GLY A 115 12.85 -1.93 9.18
C GLY A 115 11.96 -2.13 7.94
N GLU A 116 10.64 -2.13 8.11
CA GLU A 116 9.73 -2.28 6.96
C GLU A 116 9.59 -1.01 6.14
N ARG A 117 9.74 0.17 6.78
CA ARG A 117 9.89 1.44 6.07
C ARG A 117 11.15 1.44 5.21
N ASP A 118 12.28 0.98 5.74
CA ASP A 118 13.54 0.87 5.00
C ASP A 118 13.40 -0.09 3.81
N LEU A 119 12.80 -1.27 4.02
CA LEU A 119 12.51 -2.23 2.95
C LEU A 119 11.61 -1.65 1.86
N LEU A 120 10.58 -0.87 2.22
CA LEU A 120 9.74 -0.18 1.23
C LEU A 120 10.56 0.82 0.41
N LEU A 121 11.45 1.58 1.04
CA LEU A 121 12.30 2.54 0.33
C LEU A 121 13.26 1.82 -0.64
N HIS A 122 13.83 0.69 -0.23
CA HIS A 122 14.62 -0.18 -1.10
C HIS A 122 13.79 -0.68 -2.30
N TYR A 123 12.58 -1.18 -2.06
CA TYR A 123 11.68 -1.64 -3.13
C TYR A 123 11.35 -0.53 -4.15
N ILE A 124 11.08 0.69 -3.66
CA ILE A 124 10.85 1.86 -4.52
C ILE A 124 12.12 2.23 -5.29
N ALA A 125 13.28 2.20 -4.64
CA ALA A 125 14.55 2.52 -5.28
C ALA A 125 14.86 1.55 -6.42
N ASP A 126 14.66 0.25 -6.21
CA ASP A 126 14.83 -0.79 -7.24
C ASP A 126 13.95 -0.50 -8.46
N PHE A 127 12.68 -0.14 -8.24
CA PHE A 127 11.78 0.28 -9.33
C PHE A 127 12.28 1.54 -10.05
N VAL A 128 12.65 2.58 -9.30
CA VAL A 128 13.01 3.89 -9.86
C VAL A 128 14.33 3.83 -10.65
N ILE A 129 15.31 3.04 -10.19
CA ILE A 129 16.63 2.92 -10.81
C ILE A 129 16.61 1.95 -12.00
N SER A 130 15.76 0.92 -11.96
CA SER A 130 15.62 -0.03 -13.08
C SER A 130 14.98 0.61 -14.32
N ALA A 131 14.32 1.74 -14.16
CA ALA A 131 13.65 2.46 -15.22
C ALA A 131 14.61 3.26 -16.11
N ASP A 132 14.24 3.39 -17.38
CA ASP A 132 14.84 4.35 -18.31
C ASP A 132 14.61 5.79 -17.80
N VAL A 133 15.62 6.65 -17.99
CA VAL A 133 15.55 8.10 -17.68
C VAL A 133 14.63 8.83 -18.67
#